data_AF-A0A9P7ZL26-F1
#
_entry.id   AF-A0A9P7ZL26-F1
#
_cell.length_a   1.000
_cell.length_b   1.000
_cell.length_c   1.000
_cell.angle_alpha   90.00
_cell.angle_beta   90.00
_cell.angle_gamma   90.00
#
_symmetry.space_group_name_H-M   'P 1'
#
loop_
_entity.id
_entity.type
_entity.pdbx_description
1 polymer ?
#
loop_
_entity_poly.entity_id
_entity_poly.type
_entity_poly.pdbx_seq_one_letter_code
_entity_poly.pdbx_strand_id
1 'polypeptide(L)'
;MHVHVSPGTTPELRYQLPEVKQILKAISYYDEAVTKIVPADRKNNPYAESSFTGLASPAKLRQRFKDVPTLGWTPLFQLFDEQRSKQHVQLEVMTSQRYVSWNFGNLTTTCGTVEFRRQPGVKTAKEAKHRVGITLGFIRAALLTDWGRYKTLKRHGSVQQLRDFVRSGIRTLCNGCVDAVVDVALVEDTNPARVCFLVPNSGALRAKRRSRRTRKARSLQRSIRDRTRQSESRNKDFLLIKEHTYLRIPYVGSQNSSSPRLGPAWHEDICAC
;
A
#
# COMPACT_ATOMS: atom_id res chain seq x y z
N MET A 1 10.48 -4.98 6.81
CA MET A 1 9.35 -4.27 7.42
C MET A 1 8.57 -3.57 6.32
N HIS A 2 7.24 -3.64 6.40
CA HIS A 2 6.32 -2.75 5.68
C HIS A 2 5.38 -2.12 6.71
N VAL A 3 4.76 -1.00 6.36
CA VAL A 3 3.71 -0.37 7.18
C VAL A 3 2.47 -0.23 6.31
N HIS A 4 1.36 -0.77 6.78
CA HIS A 4 0.06 -0.60 6.17
C HIS A 4 -0.70 0.48 6.94
N VAL A 5 -1.24 1.46 6.22
CA VAL A 5 -2.02 2.55 6.83
C VAL A 5 -3.44 2.51 6.27
N SER A 6 -4.42 2.22 7.12
CA SER A 6 -5.85 2.39 6.85
C SER A 6 -6.26 3.84 7.15
N PRO A 7 -7.37 4.33 6.56
CA PRO A 7 -7.91 5.66 6.87
C PRO A 7 -8.54 5.76 8.27
N GLY A 8 -8.77 4.62 8.93
CA GLY A 8 -9.34 4.56 10.26
C GLY A 8 -9.19 3.18 10.89
N THR A 9 -9.75 3.02 12.09
CA THR A 9 -9.57 1.83 12.92
C THR A 9 -10.54 0.69 12.57
N THR A 10 -11.60 0.97 11.81
CA THR A 10 -12.60 -0.05 11.46
C THR A 10 -12.45 -0.55 10.03
N PRO A 11 -12.78 -1.84 9.77
CA PRO A 11 -12.73 -2.42 8.44
C PRO A 11 -13.78 -1.89 7.46
N GLU A 12 -14.61 -0.91 7.81
CA GLU A 12 -15.57 -0.28 6.89
C GLU A 12 -14.99 1.03 6.32
N LEU A 13 -14.08 1.66 7.06
CA LEU A 13 -13.44 2.89 6.63
C LEU A 13 -12.46 2.60 5.48
N ARG A 14 -12.66 3.33 4.38
CA ARG A 14 -11.88 3.19 3.14
C ARG A 14 -11.46 4.54 2.63
N TYR A 15 -10.24 4.62 2.11
CA TYR A 15 -9.80 5.83 1.44
C TYR A 15 -10.76 6.14 0.30
N GLN A 16 -11.17 7.39 0.24
CA GLN A 16 -11.88 7.97 -0.88
C GLN A 16 -10.89 8.32 -1.98
N LEU A 17 -11.36 8.37 -3.23
CA LEU A 17 -10.50 8.67 -4.36
C LEU A 17 -9.75 10.01 -4.22
N PRO A 18 -10.36 11.11 -3.73
CA PRO A 18 -9.63 12.36 -3.48
C PRO A 18 -8.45 12.17 -2.51
N GLU A 19 -8.64 11.42 -1.43
CA GLU A 19 -7.59 11.14 -0.44
C GLU A 19 -6.42 10.36 -1.06
N VAL A 20 -6.73 9.35 -1.88
CA VAL A 20 -5.73 8.59 -2.64
C VAL A 20 -4.91 9.51 -3.55
N LYS A 21 -5.55 10.48 -4.22
CA LYS A 21 -4.86 11.46 -5.08
C LYS A 21 -3.93 12.37 -4.27
N GLN A 22 -4.34 12.81 -3.09
CA GLN A 22 -3.49 13.62 -2.20
C GLN A 22 -2.27 12.82 -1.72
N ILE A 23 -2.47 11.56 -1.36
CA ILE A 23 -1.38 10.64 -0.98
C ILE A 23 -0.40 10.44 -2.15
N LEU A 24 -0.88 10.26 -3.38
CA LEU A 24 -0.02 10.14 -4.58
C LEU A 24 0.84 11.39 -4.80
N LYS A 25 0.25 12.58 -4.68
CA LYS A 25 0.99 13.85 -4.83
C LYS A 25 2.10 13.93 -3.80
N ALA A 26 1.83 13.61 -2.53
CA ALA A 26 2.83 13.58 -1.48
C ALA A 26 3.96 12.59 -1.75
N ILE A 27 3.61 11.35 -2.08
CA ILE A 27 4.56 10.29 -2.37
C ILE A 27 5.47 10.69 -3.54
N SER A 28 4.91 11.30 -4.58
CA SER A 28 5.70 11.82 -5.71
C SER A 28 6.60 12.98 -5.28
N TYR A 29 6.09 13.96 -4.54
CA TYR A 29 6.86 15.13 -4.15
C TYR A 29 8.09 14.76 -3.33
N TYR A 30 7.97 13.76 -2.46
CA TYR A 30 9.01 13.33 -1.53
C TYR A 30 9.74 12.03 -1.91
N ASP A 31 9.54 11.42 -3.08
CA ASP A 31 10.16 10.12 -3.41
C ASP A 31 11.70 10.16 -3.29
N GLU A 32 12.33 11.24 -3.75
CA GLU A 32 13.78 11.43 -3.62
C GLU A 32 14.21 11.57 -2.16
N ALA A 33 13.55 12.42 -1.38
CA ALA A 33 13.84 12.60 0.04
C ALA A 33 13.65 11.29 0.83
N VAL A 34 12.57 10.55 0.55
CA VAL A 34 12.32 9.23 1.15
C VAL A 34 13.44 8.25 0.79
N THR A 35 13.96 8.31 -0.44
CA THR A 35 15.11 7.48 -0.85
C THR A 35 16.39 7.88 -0.11
N LYS A 36 16.60 9.17 0.14
CA LYS A 36 17.80 9.67 0.84
C LYS A 36 17.86 9.30 2.32
N ILE A 37 16.71 9.15 3.00
CA ILE A 37 16.67 8.82 4.44
C ILE A 37 16.73 7.32 4.76
N VAL A 38 16.75 6.44 3.75
CA VAL A 38 16.91 5.00 3.99
C VAL A 38 18.37 4.58 3.85
N PRO A 39 18.81 3.55 4.59
CA PRO A 39 20.17 3.03 4.50
C PRO A 39 20.59 2.68 3.08
N ALA A 40 21.88 2.79 2.79
CA ALA A 40 22.46 2.55 1.47
C ALA A 40 22.01 1.27 0.77
N ASP A 41 21.85 0.16 1.51
CA ASP A 41 21.38 -1.14 0.99
C ASP A 41 19.90 -1.16 0.59
N ARG A 42 19.14 -0.15 1.03
CA ARG A 42 17.71 -0.01 0.80
C ARG A 42 17.37 1.00 -0.30
N LYS A 43 18.28 1.90 -0.66
CA LYS A 43 18.07 2.94 -1.69
C LYS A 43 17.71 2.33 -3.05
N ASN A 44 18.43 1.29 -3.47
CA ASN A 44 18.24 0.58 -4.75
C ASN A 44 17.65 -0.83 -4.60
N ASN A 45 16.84 -1.06 -3.57
CA ASN A 45 16.33 -2.40 -3.28
C ASN A 45 15.31 -2.87 -4.35
N PRO A 46 15.56 -3.98 -5.09
CA PRO A 46 14.68 -4.50 -6.14
C PRO A 46 13.35 -5.09 -5.61
N TYR A 47 13.17 -5.14 -4.29
CA TYR A 47 11.94 -5.55 -3.62
C TYR A 47 11.11 -4.37 -3.12
N ALA A 48 11.64 -3.15 -3.22
CA ALA A 48 11.00 -1.88 -2.87
C ALA A 48 11.59 -0.74 -3.74
N GLU A 49 11.47 -0.89 -5.06
CA GLU A 49 11.95 0.09 -6.04
C GLU A 49 11.17 1.41 -5.93
N SER A 50 11.70 2.50 -6.49
CA SER A 50 10.99 3.78 -6.43
C SER A 50 9.69 3.63 -7.20
N SER A 51 8.62 4.22 -6.67
CA SER A 51 7.33 4.21 -7.37
C SER A 51 7.36 5.06 -8.65
N PHE A 52 8.38 5.92 -8.84
CA PHE A 52 8.46 6.87 -9.96
C PHE A 52 9.71 6.73 -10.83
N THR A 53 10.80 6.15 -10.33
CA THR A 53 12.03 5.94 -11.12
C THR A 53 12.33 4.45 -11.36
N GLY A 54 11.63 3.54 -10.67
CA GLY A 54 11.79 2.10 -10.83
C GLY A 54 11.35 1.57 -12.19
N LEU A 55 11.92 0.45 -12.62
CA LEU A 55 11.58 -0.17 -13.91
C LEU A 55 10.14 -0.68 -13.93
N ALA A 56 9.59 -1.01 -12.77
CA ALA A 56 8.20 -1.45 -12.61
C ALA A 56 7.16 -0.32 -12.78
N SER A 57 7.58 0.95 -12.71
CA SER A 57 6.68 2.11 -12.84
C SER A 57 6.20 2.30 -14.28
N PRO A 58 4.95 2.74 -14.53
CA PRO A 58 4.48 3.05 -15.88
C PRO A 58 5.37 4.11 -16.57
N ALA A 59 5.66 3.94 -17.87
CA ALA A 59 6.57 4.83 -18.59
C ALA A 59 6.11 6.30 -18.57
N LYS A 60 4.80 6.54 -18.74
CA LYS A 60 4.18 7.87 -18.64
C LYS A 60 4.43 8.50 -17.27
N LEU A 61 4.28 7.73 -16.18
CA LEU A 61 4.54 8.21 -14.83
C LEU A 61 6.01 8.60 -14.64
N ARG A 62 6.94 7.73 -15.05
CA ARG A 62 8.38 7.99 -14.96
C ARG A 62 8.79 9.25 -15.71
N GLN A 63 8.28 9.41 -16.93
CA GLN A 63 8.59 10.56 -17.76
C GLN A 63 8.10 11.86 -17.10
N ARG A 64 6.83 11.90 -16.67
CA ARG A 64 6.26 13.08 -16.00
C ARG A 64 6.98 13.43 -14.70
N PHE A 65 7.48 12.43 -13.97
CA PHE A 65 8.31 12.65 -12.80
C PHE A 65 9.68 13.26 -13.15
N LYS A 66 10.33 12.75 -14.19
CA LYS A 66 11.62 13.28 -14.70
C LYS A 66 11.51 14.71 -15.23
N ASP A 67 10.33 15.09 -15.74
CA ASP A 67 10.09 16.43 -16.30
C ASP A 67 9.79 17.50 -15.23
N VAL A 68 9.69 17.14 -13.94
CA VAL A 68 9.39 18.11 -12.86
C VAL A 68 10.37 19.30 -12.82
N PRO A 69 11.69 19.12 -12.96
CA PRO A 69 12.63 20.25 -12.96
C PRO A 69 12.42 21.25 -14.10
N THR A 70 11.80 20.85 -15.21
CA THR A 70 11.59 21.71 -16.37
C THR A 70 10.16 22.25 -16.44
N LEU A 71 9.16 21.38 -16.25
CA LEU A 71 7.72 21.66 -16.42
C LEU A 71 6.97 21.91 -15.11
N GLY A 72 7.59 21.64 -13.96
CA GLY A 72 6.94 21.69 -12.65
C GLY A 72 6.06 20.47 -12.36
N TRP A 73 5.32 20.52 -11.25
CA TRP A 73 4.46 19.42 -10.79
C TRP A 73 3.12 19.32 -11.51
N THR A 74 2.64 20.39 -12.15
CA THR A 74 1.32 20.44 -12.81
C THR A 74 1.04 19.22 -13.69
N PRO A 75 1.91 18.81 -14.64
CA PRO A 75 1.58 17.71 -15.55
C PRO A 75 1.45 16.36 -14.84
N LEU A 76 2.24 16.14 -13.79
CA LEU A 76 2.17 14.92 -12.99
C LEU A 76 0.96 14.93 -12.05
N PHE A 77 0.64 16.06 -11.43
CA PHE A 77 -0.55 16.18 -10.58
C PHE A 77 -1.84 16.03 -11.38
N GLN A 78 -1.87 16.56 -12.61
CA GLN A 78 -2.98 16.35 -13.53
C GLN A 78 -3.18 14.87 -13.87
N LEU A 79 -2.08 14.11 -14.10
CA LEU A 79 -2.17 12.66 -14.31
C LEU A 79 -2.86 11.95 -13.14
N PHE A 80 -2.64 12.40 -11.90
CA PHE A 80 -3.32 11.85 -10.72
C PHE A 80 -4.76 12.36 -10.60
N ASP A 81 -5.01 13.63 -10.91
CA ASP A 81 -6.33 14.25 -10.80
C ASP A 81 -7.32 13.71 -11.83
N GLU A 82 -6.85 13.26 -13.00
CA GLU A 82 -7.65 12.64 -14.07
C GLU A 82 -8.14 11.22 -13.73
N GLN A 83 -7.62 10.61 -12.67
CA GLN A 83 -8.01 9.26 -12.27
C GLN A 83 -9.48 9.21 -11.83
N ARG A 84 -10.24 8.26 -12.37
CA ARG A 84 -11.71 8.13 -12.16
C ARG A 84 -12.09 7.15 -11.06
N SER A 85 -11.19 6.25 -10.67
CA SER A 85 -11.45 5.22 -9.66
C SER A 85 -10.15 4.80 -8.96
N LYS A 86 -10.28 4.17 -7.78
CA LYS A 86 -9.13 3.60 -7.05
C LYS A 86 -8.47 2.45 -7.83
N GLN A 87 -9.28 1.73 -8.62
CA GLN A 87 -8.84 0.67 -9.51
C GLN A 87 -7.94 1.23 -10.62
N HIS A 88 -8.31 2.33 -11.26
CA HIS A 88 -7.46 2.98 -12.28
C HIS A 88 -6.16 3.50 -11.67
N VAL A 89 -6.19 4.06 -10.46
CA VAL A 89 -4.94 4.40 -9.74
C VAL A 89 -4.02 3.19 -9.62
N GLN A 90 -4.54 2.01 -9.26
CA GLN A 90 -3.74 0.79 -9.07
C GLN A 90 -3.25 0.15 -10.38
N LEU A 91 -3.92 0.40 -11.51
CA LEU A 91 -3.61 -0.23 -12.79
C LEU A 91 -2.79 0.67 -13.71
N GLU A 92 -3.07 1.97 -13.70
CA GLU A 92 -2.55 2.92 -14.69
C GLU A 92 -1.47 3.85 -14.13
N VAL A 93 -1.57 4.21 -12.84
CA VAL A 93 -0.64 5.15 -12.19
C VAL A 93 0.36 4.39 -11.36
N MET A 94 -0.12 3.70 -10.34
CA MET A 94 0.67 2.81 -9.52
C MET A 94 0.72 1.46 -10.20
N THR A 95 1.88 0.82 -10.19
CA THR A 95 2.01 -0.52 -10.74
C THR A 95 1.33 -1.54 -9.82
N SER A 96 0.65 -2.54 -10.38
CA SER A 96 0.13 -3.67 -9.61
C SER A 96 1.25 -4.59 -9.09
N GLN A 97 2.51 -4.29 -9.41
CA GLN A 97 3.67 -5.03 -8.91
C GLN A 97 3.91 -4.73 -7.43
N ARG A 98 4.03 -5.80 -6.64
CA ARG A 98 4.35 -5.73 -5.20
C ARG A 98 5.77 -5.24 -4.85
N TYR A 99 6.61 -4.91 -5.82
CA TYR A 99 8.04 -4.60 -5.58
C TYR A 99 8.36 -3.11 -5.71
N VAL A 100 7.41 -2.26 -5.36
CA VAL A 100 7.57 -0.81 -5.31
C VAL A 100 7.54 -0.31 -3.87
N SER A 101 8.01 0.91 -3.66
CA SER A 101 8.12 1.55 -2.35
C SER A 101 6.77 1.79 -1.73
N TRP A 102 5.82 2.30 -2.52
CA TRP A 102 4.46 2.53 -2.09
C TRP A 102 3.51 1.68 -2.93
N ASN A 103 2.77 0.80 -2.27
CA ASN A 103 1.90 -0.17 -2.90
C ASN A 103 0.44 0.12 -2.54
N PHE A 104 -0.38 0.24 -3.59
CA PHE A 104 -1.80 0.60 -3.52
C PHE A 104 -2.70 -0.63 -3.78
N GLY A 105 -2.10 -1.82 -3.86
CA GLY A 105 -2.81 -3.07 -4.18
C GLY A 105 -3.88 -3.48 -3.17
N ASN A 106 -3.88 -2.89 -1.97
CA ASN A 106 -4.84 -3.17 -0.92
C ASN A 106 -5.97 -2.13 -0.82
N LEU A 107 -6.03 -1.13 -1.71
CA LEU A 107 -7.07 -0.08 -1.64
C LEU A 107 -8.49 -0.59 -1.86
N THR A 108 -8.63 -1.66 -2.65
CA THR A 108 -9.91 -2.25 -3.07
C THR A 108 -10.15 -3.62 -2.42
N THR A 109 -9.22 -4.07 -1.57
CA THR A 109 -9.36 -5.31 -0.80
C THR A 109 -10.01 -5.03 0.55
N THR A 110 -10.26 -6.09 1.32
CA THR A 110 -10.81 -6.01 2.68
C THR A 110 -9.98 -5.13 3.60
N CYS A 111 -8.64 -5.10 3.45
CA CYS A 111 -7.77 -4.32 4.34
C CYS A 111 -7.85 -2.80 4.03
N GLY A 112 -8.10 -2.39 2.77
CA GLY A 112 -8.32 -0.97 2.42
C GLY A 112 -7.12 -0.03 2.61
N THR A 113 -5.90 -0.56 2.71
CA THR A 113 -4.71 0.18 3.16
C THR A 113 -3.81 0.69 2.03
N VAL A 114 -3.01 1.71 2.32
CA VAL A 114 -1.79 2.04 1.56
C VAL A 114 -0.58 1.42 2.26
N GLU A 115 0.29 0.73 1.52
CA GLU A 115 1.44 0.00 2.07
C GLU A 115 2.77 0.71 1.72
N PHE A 116 3.57 1.06 2.72
CA PHE A 116 4.94 1.56 2.55
C PHE A 116 5.99 0.46 2.83
N ARG A 117 6.79 0.12 1.82
CA ARG A 117 7.66 -1.07 1.76
C ARG A 117 9.16 -0.75 1.79
N ARG A 118 9.54 0.52 1.59
CA ARG A 118 10.95 0.94 1.53
C ARG A 118 11.58 1.19 2.91
N GLN A 119 10.79 1.10 3.99
CA GLN A 119 11.26 1.31 5.37
C GLN A 119 12.54 0.53 5.71
N PRO A 120 13.49 1.13 6.45
CA PRO A 120 14.67 0.43 6.96
C PRO A 120 14.30 -0.84 7.75
N GLY A 121 15.23 -1.79 7.82
CA GLY A 121 15.09 -2.90 8.77
C GLY A 121 15.09 -2.35 10.20
N VAL A 122 14.28 -2.94 11.07
CA VAL A 122 14.22 -2.58 12.49
C VAL A 122 14.62 -3.79 13.31
N LYS A 123 15.35 -3.57 14.40
CA LYS A 123 15.83 -4.59 15.33
C LYS A 123 15.00 -4.63 16.61
N THR A 124 14.31 -3.54 16.94
CA THR A 124 13.54 -3.41 18.17
C THR A 124 12.10 -2.96 17.90
N ALA A 125 11.20 -3.25 18.84
CA ALA A 125 9.82 -2.76 18.80
C ALA A 125 9.75 -1.22 18.84
N LYS A 126 10.66 -0.58 19.59
CA LYS A 126 10.76 0.88 19.66
C LYS A 126 11.08 1.49 18.29
N GLU A 127 12.06 0.94 17.57
CA GLU A 127 12.37 1.34 16.20
C GLU A 127 11.19 1.10 15.26
N ALA A 128 10.48 -0.02 15.40
CA ALA A 128 9.28 -0.31 14.61
C ALA A 128 8.20 0.76 14.84
N LYS A 129 7.90 1.11 16.09
CA LYS A 129 6.95 2.18 16.44
C LYS A 129 7.34 3.52 15.80
N HIS A 130 8.62 3.88 15.81
CA HIS A 130 9.10 5.08 15.12
C HIS A 130 8.85 5.04 13.61
N ARG A 131 9.10 3.92 12.94
CA ARG A 131 8.85 3.78 11.49
C ARG A 131 7.35 3.82 11.16
N VAL A 132 6.51 3.26 12.02
CA VAL A 132 5.04 3.38 11.91
C VAL A 132 4.64 4.85 12.06
N GLY A 133 5.11 5.54 13.10
CA GLY A 133 4.82 6.96 13.34
C GLY A 133 5.22 7.87 12.17
N ILE A 134 6.38 7.64 11.56
CA ILE A 134 6.80 8.37 10.35
C ILE A 134 5.79 8.18 9.20
N THR A 135 5.36 6.94 8.98
CA THR A 135 4.43 6.61 7.88
C THR A 135 3.06 7.24 8.14
N LEU A 136 2.56 7.15 9.37
CA LEU A 136 1.28 7.75 9.79
C LEU A 136 1.33 9.28 9.66
N GLY A 137 2.39 9.91 10.17
CA GLY A 137 2.63 11.35 10.03
C GLY A 137 2.66 11.79 8.57
N PHE A 138 3.40 11.06 7.74
CA PHE A 138 3.47 11.34 6.30
C PHE A 138 2.09 11.29 5.63
N ILE A 139 1.34 10.20 5.84
CA ILE A 139 -0.01 10.04 5.24
C ILE A 139 -0.95 11.12 5.77
N ARG A 140 -0.93 11.41 7.07
CA ARG A 140 -1.78 12.44 7.66
C ARG A 140 -1.49 13.81 7.07
N ALA A 141 -0.22 14.20 6.96
CA ALA A 141 0.17 15.45 6.33
C ALA A 141 -0.23 15.49 4.85
N ALA A 142 -0.11 14.37 4.12
CA ALA A 142 -0.53 14.27 2.73
C ALA A 142 -2.01 14.60 2.53
N LEU A 143 -2.87 14.08 3.40
CA LEU A 143 -4.31 14.31 3.35
C LEU A 143 -4.69 15.77 3.64
N LEU A 144 -3.95 16.45 4.51
CA LEU A 144 -4.23 17.83 4.92
C LEU A 144 -3.59 18.90 4.02
N THR A 145 -2.66 18.50 3.14
CA THR A 145 -1.88 19.46 2.35
C THR A 145 -2.65 19.95 1.12
N ASP A 146 -2.68 21.28 0.94
CA ASP A 146 -3.09 21.91 -0.31
C ASP A 146 -2.00 21.79 -1.37
N TRP A 147 -2.04 20.69 -2.11
CA TRP A 147 -1.12 20.41 -3.21
C TRP A 147 -1.27 21.37 -4.39
N GLY A 148 -2.32 22.21 -4.44
CA GLY A 148 -2.46 23.25 -5.45
C GLY A 148 -1.28 24.23 -5.43
N ARG A 149 -0.77 24.54 -4.24
CA ARG A 149 0.36 25.46 -4.02
C ARG A 149 1.70 24.94 -4.53
N TYR A 150 1.79 23.64 -4.79
CA TYR A 150 3.04 22.98 -5.22
C TYR A 150 3.12 22.80 -6.73
N LYS A 151 2.01 22.99 -7.46
CA LYS A 151 1.88 22.71 -8.90
C LYS A 151 2.96 23.37 -9.76
N THR A 152 3.33 24.60 -9.45
CA THR A 152 4.32 25.37 -10.24
C THR A 152 5.76 25.18 -9.79
N LEU A 153 6.00 24.49 -8.67
CA LEU A 153 7.37 24.25 -8.20
C LEU A 153 8.11 23.32 -9.15
N LYS A 154 9.37 23.67 -9.45
CA LYS A 154 10.25 22.92 -10.36
C LYS A 154 11.33 22.14 -9.62
N ARG A 155 10.98 21.61 -8.45
CA ARG A 155 11.91 20.88 -7.58
C ARG A 155 11.21 19.81 -6.78
N HIS A 156 11.95 18.75 -6.47
CA HIS A 156 11.54 17.72 -5.51
C HIS A 156 11.65 18.23 -4.08
N GLY A 157 10.88 17.61 -3.18
CA GLY A 157 10.97 17.88 -1.75
C GLY A 157 12.33 17.46 -1.20
N SER A 158 12.92 18.30 -0.38
CA SER A 158 14.16 18.00 0.35
C SER A 158 13.89 17.11 1.57
N VAL A 159 14.96 16.53 2.14
CA VAL A 159 14.89 15.75 3.40
C VAL A 159 14.40 16.61 4.56
N GLN A 160 14.83 17.87 4.64
CA GLN A 160 14.35 18.79 5.67
C GLN A 160 12.85 19.07 5.51
N GLN A 161 12.37 19.34 4.30
CA GLN A 161 10.94 19.51 4.05
C GLN A 161 10.14 18.24 4.37
N LEU A 162 10.66 17.05 4.06
CA LEU A 162 10.05 15.77 4.44
C LEU A 162 9.94 15.65 5.96
N ARG A 163 11.00 16.01 6.71
CA ARG A 163 11.00 16.00 8.17
C ARG A 163 9.90 16.90 8.74
N ASP A 164 9.83 18.13 8.28
CA ASP A 164 8.84 19.10 8.76
C ASP A 164 7.41 18.70 8.36
N PHE A 165 7.26 18.11 7.17
CA PHE A 165 6.00 17.56 6.69
C PHE A 165 5.50 16.41 7.57
N VAL A 166 6.36 15.44 7.90
CA VAL A 166 6.00 14.32 8.79
C VAL A 166 5.66 14.82 10.19
N ARG A 167 6.46 15.75 10.75
CA ARG A 167 6.18 16.36 12.06
C ARG A 167 4.83 17.07 12.09
N SER A 168 4.52 17.84 11.05
CA SER A 168 3.22 18.51 10.91
C SER A 168 2.08 17.49 10.96
N GLY A 169 2.20 16.40 10.21
CA GLY A 169 1.22 15.32 10.25
C GLY A 169 1.05 14.71 11.64
N ILE A 170 2.16 14.37 12.32
CA ILE A 170 2.14 13.79 13.68
C ILE A 170 1.46 14.71 14.68
N ARG A 171 1.72 16.02 14.64
CA ARG A 171 1.08 17.00 15.53
C ARG A 171 -0.43 17.09 15.36
N THR A 172 -0.95 16.67 14.22
CA THR A 172 -2.40 16.58 13.96
C THR A 172 -2.99 15.20 14.25
N LEU A 173 -2.15 14.22 14.60
CA LEU A 173 -2.58 12.99 15.25
C LEU A 173 -2.82 13.30 16.73
N CYS A 174 -3.61 12.48 17.42
CA CYS A 174 -4.00 12.74 18.81
C CYS A 174 -2.80 13.04 19.74
N ASN A 175 -3.04 13.75 20.84
CA ASN A 175 -2.00 14.28 21.74
C ASN A 175 -0.97 13.24 22.22
N GLY A 176 -1.32 11.94 22.26
CA GLY A 176 -0.40 10.85 22.63
C GLY A 176 0.63 10.46 21.56
N CYS A 177 0.58 11.04 20.35
CA CYS A 177 1.48 10.67 19.25
C CYS A 177 2.72 11.55 19.13
N VAL A 178 2.83 12.64 19.90
CA VAL A 178 3.89 13.66 19.75
C VAL A 178 5.30 13.08 19.95
N ASP A 179 5.45 12.10 20.85
CA ASP A 179 6.74 11.44 21.13
C ASP A 179 6.94 10.13 20.35
N ALA A 180 6.00 9.78 19.47
CA ALA A 180 6.05 8.51 18.73
C ALA A 180 7.16 8.49 17.67
N VAL A 181 7.74 9.64 17.30
CA VAL A 181 8.82 9.74 16.30
C VAL A 181 9.97 10.57 16.85
N VAL A 182 11.15 9.95 16.87
CA VAL A 182 12.40 10.64 17.19
C VAL A 182 13.01 11.21 15.90
N ASP A 183 13.38 12.48 15.92
CA ASP A 183 13.88 13.24 14.76
C ASP A 183 15.08 12.60 14.05
N VAL A 184 15.88 11.85 14.80
CA VAL A 184 17.06 11.12 14.30
C VAL A 184 16.70 10.12 13.20
N ALA A 185 15.44 9.69 13.12
CA ALA A 185 14.97 8.74 12.11
C ALA A 185 14.70 9.36 10.71
N LEU A 186 14.72 10.70 10.60
CA LEU A 186 14.49 11.47 9.36
C LEU A 186 15.73 12.30 9.01
N VAL A 187 16.91 11.68 9.04
CA VAL A 187 18.19 12.26 8.65
C VAL A 187 18.62 11.64 7.33
N GLU A 188 19.24 12.44 6.47
CA GLU A 188 19.81 11.95 5.22
C GLU A 188 20.91 10.95 5.51
N ASP A 189 20.79 9.75 4.96
CA ASP A 189 21.89 8.81 4.89
C ASP A 189 22.80 9.29 3.75
N THR A 190 24.02 9.71 4.08
CA THR A 190 24.99 10.23 3.10
C THR A 190 25.75 9.13 2.37
N ASN A 191 25.59 7.86 2.78
CA ASN A 191 26.25 6.76 2.11
C ASN A 191 25.64 6.57 0.71
N PRO A 192 26.45 6.45 -0.35
CA PRO A 192 25.89 6.19 -1.67
C PRO A 192 25.09 4.89 -1.64
N ALA A 193 24.07 4.80 -2.50
CA ALA A 193 23.32 3.56 -2.64
C ALA A 193 24.30 2.41 -2.90
N ARG A 194 24.34 1.45 -1.98
CA ARG A 194 25.15 0.25 -2.21
C ARG A 194 24.57 -0.42 -3.43
N VAL A 195 25.43 -0.96 -4.28
CA VAL A 195 25.04 -1.93 -5.30
C VAL A 195 24.65 -3.22 -4.55
N CYS A 196 23.55 -3.14 -3.79
CA CYS A 196 22.97 -4.29 -3.15
C CYS A 196 22.32 -5.08 -4.27
N PHE A 197 23.02 -6.14 -4.65
CA PHE A 197 22.60 -7.13 -5.62
C PHE A 197 22.63 -6.65 -7.08
N LEU A 198 23.82 -6.38 -7.61
CA LEU A 198 24.18 -7.11 -8.83
C LEU A 198 24.30 -8.58 -8.42
N VAL A 199 23.17 -9.27 -8.24
CA VAL A 199 23.27 -10.73 -8.38
C VAL A 199 23.70 -10.91 -9.83
N PRO A 200 24.74 -11.69 -10.14
CA PRO A 200 25.00 -12.16 -11.51
C PRO A 200 23.77 -12.85 -12.14
N ASN A 201 22.71 -13.07 -11.34
CA ASN A 201 21.47 -13.74 -11.64
C ASN A 201 20.25 -12.80 -11.58
N SER A 202 20.27 -11.66 -12.29
CA SER A 202 19.01 -11.01 -12.71
C SER A 202 18.09 -12.03 -13.42
N GLY A 203 18.69 -13.01 -14.11
CA GLY A 203 18.06 -14.24 -14.62
C GLY A 203 17.41 -15.11 -13.54
N ALA A 204 18.11 -15.51 -12.47
CA ALA A 204 17.51 -16.37 -11.44
C ALA A 204 16.45 -15.64 -10.60
N LEU A 205 16.57 -14.32 -10.39
CA LEU A 205 15.50 -13.53 -9.77
C LEU A 205 14.28 -13.43 -10.67
N ARG A 206 14.46 -13.20 -11.98
CA ARG A 206 13.38 -13.29 -12.98
C ARG A 206 12.79 -14.70 -13.05
N ALA A 207 13.61 -15.75 -12.95
CA ALA A 207 13.18 -17.15 -12.93
C ALA A 207 12.40 -17.49 -11.65
N LYS A 208 12.83 -17.02 -10.48
CA LYS A 208 12.10 -17.16 -9.20
C LYS A 208 10.80 -16.35 -9.20
N ARG A 209 10.78 -15.18 -9.86
CA ARG A 209 9.56 -14.39 -10.12
C ARG A 209 8.60 -15.13 -11.06
N ARG A 210 9.10 -15.73 -12.15
CA ARG A 210 8.33 -16.55 -13.10
C ARG A 210 7.80 -17.84 -12.45
N SER A 211 8.63 -18.60 -11.73
CA SER A 211 8.25 -19.85 -11.10
C SER A 211 7.16 -19.66 -10.04
N ARG A 212 7.23 -18.57 -9.26
CA ARG A 212 6.16 -18.20 -8.33
C ARG A 212 4.86 -17.84 -9.05
N ARG A 213 4.90 -17.12 -10.18
CA ARG A 213 3.72 -16.86 -11.02
C ARG A 213 3.12 -18.15 -11.57
N THR A 214 3.95 -19.06 -12.09
CA THR A 214 3.51 -20.38 -12.60
C THR A 214 2.90 -21.24 -11.48
N ARG A 215 3.49 -21.25 -10.29
CA ARG A 215 2.96 -21.99 -9.13
C ARG A 215 1.60 -21.44 -8.68
N LYS A 216 1.43 -20.11 -8.67
CA LYS A 216 0.14 -19.48 -8.36
C LYS A 216 -0.92 -19.77 -9.43
N ALA A 217 -0.54 -19.74 -10.71
CA ALA A 217 -1.42 -20.12 -11.82
C ALA A 217 -1.86 -21.59 -11.76
N ARG A 218 -0.92 -22.52 -11.48
CA ARG A 218 -1.24 -23.96 -11.30
C ARG A 218 -2.14 -24.21 -10.09
N SER A 219 -1.92 -23.49 -8.99
CA SER A 219 -2.79 -23.57 -7.81
C SER A 219 -4.20 -23.06 -8.11
N LEU A 220 -4.34 -21.98 -8.89
CA LEU A 220 -5.63 -21.47 -9.32
C LEU A 220 -6.35 -22.45 -10.26
N GLN A 221 -5.63 -23.04 -11.22
CA GLN A 221 -6.19 -24.05 -12.13
C GLN A 221 -6.65 -25.31 -11.39
N ARG A 222 -5.91 -25.76 -10.36
CA ARG A 222 -6.36 -26.87 -9.50
C ARG A 222 -7.65 -26.53 -8.77
N SER A 223 -7.70 -25.36 -8.12
CA SER A 223 -8.90 -24.88 -7.43
C SER A 223 -10.13 -24.78 -8.35
N ILE A 224 -9.94 -24.33 -9.60
CA ILE A 224 -11.01 -24.30 -10.61
C ILE A 224 -11.47 -25.72 -10.95
N ARG A 225 -10.55 -26.64 -11.25
CA ARG A 225 -10.90 -28.05 -11.55
C ARG A 225 -11.60 -28.74 -10.40
N ASP A 226 -11.16 -28.50 -9.17
CA ASP A 226 -11.77 -29.10 -7.96
C ASP A 226 -13.20 -28.57 -7.75
N ARG A 227 -13.44 -27.27 -8.01
CA ARG A 227 -14.80 -26.70 -8.00
C ARG A 227 -15.68 -27.27 -9.11
N THR A 228 -15.15 -27.44 -10.33
CA THR A 228 -15.88 -28.05 -11.44
C THR A 228 -16.27 -29.50 -11.11
N ARG A 229 -15.33 -30.28 -10.54
CA ARG A 229 -15.61 -31.66 -10.07
C ARG A 229 -16.65 -31.70 -8.96
N GLN A 230 -16.60 -30.77 -8.00
CA GLN A 230 -17.64 -30.66 -6.97
C GLN A 230 -19.00 -30.27 -7.55
N SER A 231 -19.06 -29.39 -8.54
CA SER A 231 -20.33 -29.07 -9.22
C SER A 231 -20.87 -30.23 -10.05
N GLU A 232 -20.01 -31.02 -10.68
CA GLU A 232 -20.40 -32.23 -11.42
C GLU A 232 -20.85 -33.35 -10.48
N SER A 233 -20.20 -33.54 -9.34
CA SER A 233 -20.64 -34.44 -8.27
C SER A 233 -22.00 -34.02 -7.73
N ARG A 234 -22.17 -32.73 -7.40
CA ARG A 234 -23.45 -32.20 -6.93
C ARG A 234 -24.56 -32.34 -7.97
N ASN A 235 -24.28 -32.20 -9.27
CA ASN A 235 -25.27 -32.45 -10.32
C ASN A 235 -25.64 -33.92 -10.46
N LYS A 236 -24.69 -34.84 -10.24
CA LYS A 236 -24.98 -36.29 -10.17
C LYS A 236 -25.82 -36.64 -8.94
N ASP A 237 -25.51 -36.03 -7.79
CA ASP A 237 -26.31 -36.18 -6.57
C ASP A 237 -27.71 -35.57 -6.74
N PHE A 238 -27.85 -34.43 -7.44
CA PHE A 238 -29.14 -33.83 -7.77
C PHE A 238 -29.98 -34.65 -8.75
N LEU A 239 -29.33 -35.45 -9.61
CA LEU A 239 -29.98 -36.43 -10.49
C LEU A 239 -30.38 -37.71 -9.75
N LEU A 240 -29.64 -38.10 -8.70
CA LEU A 240 -29.95 -39.23 -7.83
C LEU A 240 -31.01 -38.93 -6.76
N ILE A 241 -31.21 -37.66 -6.39
CA ILE A 241 -32.25 -37.25 -5.42
C ILE A 241 -33.63 -37.06 -6.08
N LYS A 242 -33.74 -37.11 -7.41
CA LYS A 242 -35.03 -36.96 -8.11
C LYS A 242 -35.93 -38.20 -8.08
N GLU A 243 -35.51 -39.34 -7.50
CA GLU A 243 -36.35 -40.54 -7.44
C GLU A 243 -37.00 -40.85 -6.09
N HIS A 244 -36.76 -40.09 -5.02
CA HIS A 244 -37.46 -40.34 -3.76
C HIS A 244 -37.78 -39.06 -2.96
N THR A 245 -39.06 -38.98 -2.58
CA THR A 245 -39.58 -38.34 -1.36
C THR A 245 -40.13 -36.91 -1.50
N TYR A 246 -41.46 -36.84 -1.59
CA TYR A 246 -42.28 -35.79 -1.00
C TYR A 246 -41.99 -35.68 0.51
N LEU A 247 -41.85 -34.45 1.06
CA LEU A 247 -42.58 -33.98 2.25
C LEU A 247 -42.02 -32.65 2.84
N ARG A 248 -42.98 -31.72 3.02
CA ARG A 248 -43.18 -30.66 4.03
C ARG A 248 -42.01 -29.85 4.64
N ILE A 249 -42.21 -28.54 4.54
CA ILE A 249 -41.71 -27.44 5.38
C ILE A 249 -42.26 -27.59 6.83
N PRO A 250 -41.51 -27.18 7.86
CA PRO A 250 -42.06 -26.15 8.72
C PRO A 250 -41.10 -24.98 9.01
N TYR A 251 -41.78 -23.86 9.19
CA TYR A 251 -41.34 -22.52 9.53
C TYR A 251 -41.22 -22.39 11.06
N VAL A 252 -40.10 -21.86 11.56
CA VAL A 252 -39.91 -21.32 12.93
C VAL A 252 -38.80 -20.27 12.81
N GLY A 253 -38.85 -19.03 13.28
CA GLY A 253 -39.70 -18.39 14.27
C GLY A 253 -38.84 -17.72 15.37
N SER A 254 -38.29 -16.54 15.06
CA SER A 254 -37.98 -15.40 15.95
C SER A 254 -36.95 -15.47 17.12
N GLN A 255 -36.34 -14.29 17.34
CA GLN A 255 -36.04 -13.58 18.61
C GLN A 255 -34.58 -13.30 19.04
N ASN A 256 -34.30 -11.98 19.06
CA ASN A 256 -33.70 -11.14 20.12
C ASN A 256 -32.51 -11.65 20.97
N SER A 257 -31.47 -10.82 21.12
CA SER A 257 -31.31 -9.93 22.29
C SER A 257 -29.88 -9.33 22.46
N SER A 258 -29.87 -8.06 22.86
CA SER A 258 -28.97 -7.35 23.80
C SER A 258 -27.43 -7.37 23.70
N SER A 259 -26.87 -6.16 23.60
CA SER A 259 -25.50 -5.77 23.98
C SER A 259 -25.17 -5.97 25.48
N PRO A 260 -23.89 -5.92 25.87
CA PRO A 260 -23.41 -4.66 26.48
C PRO A 260 -21.99 -4.22 26.06
N ARG A 261 -21.73 -2.94 26.37
CA ARG A 261 -20.53 -2.13 26.08
C ARG A 261 -19.33 -2.55 26.93
N LEU A 262 -18.15 -2.62 26.33
CA LEU A 262 -16.84 -2.56 26.98
C LEU A 262 -15.99 -1.49 26.29
N GLY A 263 -15.29 -0.67 27.08
CA GLY A 263 -14.50 0.48 26.64
C GLY A 263 -13.30 0.11 25.75
N PRO A 264 -12.67 1.08 25.07
CA PRO A 264 -11.63 0.79 24.10
C PRO A 264 -10.33 0.39 24.81
N ALA A 265 -10.14 -0.92 24.94
CA ALA A 265 -8.82 -1.52 24.99
C ALA A 265 -8.16 -1.30 23.62
N TRP A 266 -6.89 -0.89 23.63
CA TRP A 266 -6.07 -0.83 22.43
C TRP A 266 -5.88 -2.25 21.89
N HIS A 267 -6.71 -2.65 20.95
CA HIS A 267 -6.50 -3.83 20.14
C HIS A 267 -5.42 -3.50 19.11
N GLU A 268 -4.22 -4.05 19.30
CA GLU A 268 -3.24 -4.22 18.23
C GLU A 268 -3.78 -5.29 17.25
N ASP A 269 -4.83 -4.94 16.51
CA ASP A 269 -5.27 -5.74 15.37
C ASP A 269 -4.27 -5.53 14.23
N ILE A 270 -3.17 -6.26 14.32
CA ILE A 270 -2.34 -6.56 13.16
C ILE A 270 -3.20 -7.44 12.28
N CYS A 271 -3.93 -6.83 11.33
CA CYS A 271 -4.48 -7.58 10.22
C CYS A 271 -3.31 -8.26 9.50
N ALA A 272 -3.18 -9.57 9.67
CA ALA A 272 -2.35 -10.41 8.83
C ALA A 272 -2.97 -10.46 7.43
N CYS A 273 -2.61 -9.48 6.59
CA CYS A 273 -2.61 -9.59 5.14
C CYS A 273 -1.18 -10.04 4.72
#